data_AF-A0A1S6QIJ9-F1
#
_entry.id   AF-A0A1S6QIJ9-F1
#
_cell.length_a   1.000
_cell.length_b   1.000
_cell.length_c   1.000
_cell.angle_alpha   90.00
_cell.angle_beta   90.00
_cell.angle_gamma   90.00
#
_symmetry.space_group_name_H-M   'P 1'
#
loop_
_entity.id
_entity.type
_entity.pdbx_description
1 polymer ?
#
loop_
_entity_poly.entity_id
_entity_poly.type
_entity_poly.pdbx_seq_one_letter_code
_entity_poly.pdbx_strand_id
1 'polypeptide(L)'
;MKIKRLALILLAMPLLISIPENVHAKTKRPTIKKISHRLVASSTYVTFTGKNALYSKAAPLKGAKVVRNKLQLIQYANSKRGLDSFMLLRTAILSNGNIYNKVRSFDNNITGWIYSGKTKSYQFGPFYYKDKKHTRPAGGLAEFRTLLKSPLTAAEKSNFYELAKPGTANDGYSKVYSIPFNVSPLGLGGPLINMPDKNSSEKYKNYIFVITDAVTNAREGDRWLSVASLGAKDNARISGYIRDGGLKKIDSVSPQDGITVNYVDYNSGKTLKTVIVPYRQTPGQTGMNLSTIYNYQQIPDGYEAGDMDHDFTSKIATNAAKGSTQTVYVVKK
;
A
#
# COMPACT_ATOMS: atom_id res chain seq x y z
N MET A 1 -66.99 -10.24 -93.01
CA MET A 1 -67.45 -8.98 -92.39
C MET A 1 -66.98 -8.93 -90.94
N LYS A 2 -66.70 -7.73 -90.44
CA LYS A 2 -65.76 -7.36 -89.36
C LYS A 2 -65.99 -7.95 -87.94
N ILE A 3 -64.88 -8.39 -87.33
CA ILE A 3 -64.27 -8.02 -86.03
C ILE A 3 -65.16 -8.04 -84.76
N LYS A 4 -64.77 -8.83 -83.73
CA LYS A 4 -64.18 -8.34 -82.46
C LYS A 4 -63.96 -9.46 -81.43
N ARG A 5 -62.68 -9.75 -81.18
CA ARG A 5 -62.19 -10.48 -80.00
C ARG A 5 -62.37 -9.57 -78.78
N LEU A 6 -63.05 -10.07 -77.74
CA LEU A 6 -63.12 -9.43 -76.43
C LEU A 6 -61.97 -9.97 -75.56
N ALA A 7 -61.06 -9.09 -75.19
CA ALA A 7 -59.98 -9.38 -74.26
C ALA A 7 -60.50 -9.27 -72.81
N LEU A 8 -60.34 -10.34 -72.04
CA LEU A 8 -60.62 -10.36 -70.61
C LEU A 8 -59.41 -9.76 -69.88
N ILE A 9 -59.55 -8.51 -69.40
CA ILE A 9 -58.53 -7.85 -68.59
C ILE A 9 -58.68 -8.33 -67.14
N LEU A 10 -57.72 -9.14 -66.69
CA LEU A 10 -57.57 -9.55 -65.30
C LEU A 10 -56.97 -8.37 -64.52
N LEU A 11 -57.77 -7.68 -63.70
CA LEU A 11 -57.27 -6.69 -62.74
C LEU A 11 -56.57 -7.41 -61.59
N ALA A 12 -55.24 -7.43 -61.60
CA ALA A 12 -54.43 -7.78 -60.44
C ALA A 12 -54.37 -6.57 -59.49
N MET A 13 -55.08 -6.62 -58.37
CA MET A 13 -54.88 -5.69 -57.25
C MET A 13 -53.56 -6.04 -56.56
N PRO A 14 -52.58 -5.13 -56.42
CA PRO A 14 -51.41 -5.38 -55.60
C PRO A 14 -51.84 -5.33 -54.12
N LEU A 15 -51.65 -6.46 -53.44
CA LEU A 15 -51.78 -6.55 -51.98
C LEU A 15 -50.67 -5.68 -51.35
N LEU A 16 -51.03 -4.53 -50.80
CA LEU A 16 -50.10 -3.69 -50.05
C LEU A 16 -49.80 -4.38 -48.71
N ILE A 17 -48.71 -5.13 -48.64
CA ILE A 17 -48.18 -5.63 -47.37
C ILE A 17 -47.49 -4.45 -46.68
N SER A 18 -48.17 -3.87 -45.69
CA SER A 18 -47.55 -2.92 -44.75
C SER A 18 -46.45 -3.66 -43.98
N ILE A 19 -45.21 -3.34 -44.31
CA ILE A 19 -44.05 -3.79 -43.53
C ILE A 19 -44.05 -2.91 -42.28
N PRO A 20 -44.20 -3.46 -41.06
CA PRO A 20 -44.15 -2.63 -39.86
C PRO A 20 -42.77 -1.95 -39.80
N GLU A 21 -42.76 -0.62 -39.85
CA GLU A 21 -41.57 0.14 -39.50
C GLU A 21 -41.12 -0.31 -38.12
N ASN A 22 -39.93 -0.90 -38.06
CA ASN A 22 -39.34 -1.34 -36.83
C ASN A 22 -38.87 -0.09 -36.06
N VAL A 23 -39.81 0.60 -35.40
CA VAL A 23 -39.53 1.78 -34.58
C VAL A 23 -38.58 1.35 -33.46
N HIS A 24 -37.28 1.49 -33.70
CA HIS A 24 -36.26 1.32 -32.68
C HIS A 24 -36.45 2.45 -31.68
N ALA A 25 -37.23 2.19 -30.63
CA ALA A 25 -37.37 3.10 -29.51
C ALA A 25 -35.97 3.52 -29.06
N LYS A 26 -35.63 4.80 -29.24
CA LYS A 26 -34.34 5.35 -28.83
C LYS A 26 -34.20 5.10 -27.32
N THR A 27 -33.40 4.10 -26.95
CA THR A 27 -33.20 3.77 -25.54
C THR A 27 -32.70 5.01 -24.83
N LYS A 28 -33.49 5.51 -23.87
CA LYS A 28 -33.16 6.73 -23.13
C LYS A 28 -31.78 6.57 -22.51
N ARG A 29 -30.89 7.53 -22.76
CA ARG A 29 -29.53 7.50 -22.18
C ARG A 29 -29.65 7.50 -20.65
N PRO A 30 -28.87 6.66 -19.95
CA PRO A 30 -28.94 6.62 -18.51
C PRO A 30 -28.41 7.94 -17.93
N THR A 31 -29.07 8.42 -16.88
CA THR A 31 -28.63 9.55 -16.05
C THR A 31 -27.87 9.07 -14.80
N ILE A 32 -27.19 9.98 -14.11
CA ILE A 32 -26.59 9.70 -12.80
C ILE A 32 -27.72 9.61 -11.77
N LYS A 33 -27.83 8.47 -11.08
CA LYS A 33 -28.82 8.24 -10.01
C LYS A 33 -28.25 8.59 -8.64
N LYS A 34 -27.00 8.20 -8.37
CA LYS A 34 -26.29 8.48 -7.12
C LYS A 34 -24.81 8.73 -7.40
N ILE A 35 -24.19 9.61 -6.64
CA ILE A 35 -22.77 9.89 -6.73
C ILE A 35 -22.19 10.14 -5.34
N SER A 36 -21.05 9.54 -5.03
CA SER A 36 -20.41 9.70 -3.71
C SER A 36 -19.81 11.10 -3.54
N HIS A 37 -19.32 11.43 -2.34
CA HIS A 37 -18.48 12.60 -2.14
C HIS A 37 -17.19 12.50 -2.96
N ARG A 38 -16.67 13.65 -3.38
CA ARG A 38 -15.42 13.75 -4.13
C ARG A 38 -14.27 13.77 -3.14
N LEU A 39 -13.38 12.78 -3.25
CA LEU A 39 -12.11 12.80 -2.54
C LEU A 39 -11.09 13.63 -3.30
N VAL A 40 -10.24 14.35 -2.56
CA VAL A 40 -9.03 14.98 -3.13
C VAL A 40 -8.03 13.88 -3.47
N ALA A 41 -7.89 12.91 -2.56
CA ALA A 41 -7.08 11.72 -2.72
C ALA A 41 -7.59 10.57 -1.81
N SER A 42 -7.11 9.35 -2.02
CA SER A 42 -7.56 8.15 -1.31
C SER A 42 -6.42 7.14 -1.11
N SER A 43 -6.52 6.33 -0.06
CA SER A 43 -5.67 5.15 0.19
C SER A 43 -6.18 3.88 -0.51
N THR A 44 -7.31 3.96 -1.23
CA THR A 44 -7.79 2.86 -2.08
C THR A 44 -7.08 2.92 -3.44
N TYR A 45 -6.12 2.03 -3.63
CA TYR A 45 -5.35 1.94 -4.87
C TYR A 45 -5.90 0.87 -5.80
N VAL A 46 -5.78 1.13 -7.10
CA VAL A 46 -6.42 0.34 -8.14
C VAL A 46 -5.46 0.05 -9.28
N THR A 47 -5.68 -1.09 -9.94
CA THR A 47 -5.07 -1.43 -11.22
C THR A 47 -6.15 -1.69 -12.27
N PHE A 48 -5.76 -1.72 -13.54
CA PHE A 48 -6.68 -1.88 -14.66
C PHE A 48 -6.72 -3.33 -15.15
N THR A 49 -7.94 -3.81 -15.43
CA THR A 49 -8.18 -5.18 -15.90
C THR A 49 -8.14 -5.32 -17.43
N GLY A 50 -7.97 -4.22 -18.17
CA GLY A 50 -8.02 -4.18 -19.63
C GLY A 50 -9.41 -4.29 -20.26
N LYS A 51 -10.49 -4.46 -19.47
CA LYS A 51 -11.84 -4.69 -20.00
C LYS A 51 -12.51 -3.43 -20.55
N ASN A 52 -12.17 -2.24 -20.01
CA ASN A 52 -12.86 -0.98 -20.28
C ASN A 52 -11.86 0.16 -20.44
N ALA A 53 -12.21 1.14 -21.27
CA ALA A 53 -11.45 2.38 -21.42
C ALA A 53 -11.75 3.37 -20.27
N LEU A 54 -10.89 4.39 -20.14
CA LEU A 54 -11.06 5.50 -19.22
C LEU A 54 -11.70 6.68 -19.97
N TYR A 55 -12.70 7.32 -19.38
CA TYR A 55 -13.49 8.38 -20.02
C TYR A 55 -13.51 9.68 -19.22
N SER A 56 -13.83 10.80 -19.86
CA SER A 56 -13.95 12.11 -19.20
C SER A 56 -15.12 12.19 -18.21
N LYS A 57 -16.18 11.41 -18.48
CA LYS A 57 -17.36 11.17 -17.64
C LYS A 57 -17.84 9.74 -17.91
N ALA A 58 -18.78 9.21 -17.14
CA ALA A 58 -19.30 7.85 -17.37
C ALA A 58 -19.72 7.66 -18.84
N ALA A 59 -19.23 6.59 -19.48
CA ALA A 59 -19.26 6.40 -20.94
C ALA A 59 -20.65 6.57 -21.61
N PRO A 60 -21.77 6.12 -21.01
CA PRO A 60 -23.09 6.28 -21.62
C PRO A 60 -23.63 7.71 -21.62
N LEU A 61 -23.05 8.61 -20.81
CA LEU A 61 -23.48 10.00 -20.69
C LEU A 61 -23.12 10.79 -21.96
N LYS A 62 -23.97 11.76 -22.32
CA LYS A 62 -23.76 12.61 -23.49
C LYS A 62 -22.42 13.37 -23.38
N GLY A 63 -21.61 13.30 -24.45
CA GLY A 63 -20.32 13.97 -24.53
C GLY A 63 -19.19 13.31 -23.73
N ALA A 64 -19.32 12.03 -23.36
CA ALA A 64 -18.18 11.26 -22.86
C ALA A 64 -17.11 11.11 -23.94
N LYS A 65 -15.85 11.40 -23.60
CA LYS A 65 -14.69 11.25 -24.47
C LYS A 65 -13.74 10.22 -23.88
N VAL A 66 -13.07 9.43 -24.71
CA VAL A 66 -12.01 8.51 -24.25
C VAL A 66 -10.81 9.35 -23.82
N VAL A 67 -10.32 9.11 -22.60
CA VAL A 67 -9.10 9.71 -22.03
C VAL A 67 -7.92 8.77 -22.24
N ARG A 68 -8.12 7.48 -21.99
CA ARG A 68 -7.16 6.40 -22.29
C ARG A 68 -7.91 5.18 -22.81
N ASN A 69 -7.40 4.58 -23.86
CA ASN A 69 -7.94 3.33 -24.40
C ASN A 69 -7.52 2.13 -23.53
N LYS A 70 -8.08 0.95 -23.81
CA LYS A 70 -7.82 -0.27 -23.02
C LYS A 70 -6.34 -0.68 -23.03
N LEU A 71 -5.67 -0.56 -24.18
CA LEU A 71 -4.26 -0.95 -24.35
C LEU A 71 -3.35 -0.05 -23.51
N GLN A 72 -3.58 1.26 -23.55
CA GLN A 72 -2.85 2.22 -22.71
C GLN A 72 -3.04 1.92 -21.22
N LEU A 73 -4.26 1.56 -20.80
CA LEU A 73 -4.52 1.19 -19.40
C LEU A 73 -3.81 -0.10 -18.99
N ILE A 74 -3.64 -1.07 -19.91
CA ILE A 74 -2.81 -2.25 -19.64
C ILE A 74 -1.33 -1.88 -19.52
N GLN A 75 -0.84 -0.92 -20.31
CA GLN A 75 0.53 -0.39 -20.14
C GLN A 75 0.72 0.23 -18.75
N TYR A 76 -0.25 1.01 -18.25
CA TYR A 76 -0.22 1.50 -16.86
C TYR A 76 -0.29 0.35 -15.85
N ALA A 77 -1.15 -0.65 -16.09
CA ALA A 77 -1.28 -1.81 -15.22
C ALA A 77 0.02 -2.62 -15.11
N ASN A 78 0.87 -2.61 -16.15
CA ASN A 78 2.15 -3.32 -16.21
C ASN A 78 3.38 -2.42 -16.00
N SER A 79 3.18 -1.11 -15.77
CA SER A 79 4.29 -0.18 -15.59
C SER A 79 5.11 -0.53 -14.36
N LYS A 80 6.43 -0.30 -14.43
CA LYS A 80 7.38 -0.40 -13.32
C LYS A 80 7.55 0.91 -12.55
N ARG A 81 6.95 2.00 -13.02
CA ARG A 81 7.01 3.31 -12.37
C ARG A 81 5.94 3.40 -11.29
N GLY A 82 6.31 3.65 -10.03
CA GLY A 82 5.35 3.71 -8.92
C GLY A 82 4.22 4.74 -9.15
N LEU A 83 4.57 5.89 -9.72
CA LEU A 83 3.65 6.99 -10.01
C LEU A 83 2.61 6.71 -11.13
N ASP A 84 2.78 5.60 -11.87
CA ASP A 84 1.77 5.08 -12.81
C ASP A 84 0.65 4.28 -12.13
N SER A 85 0.66 4.21 -10.80
CA SER A 85 -0.42 3.65 -10.00
C SER A 85 -1.58 4.64 -9.87
N PHE A 86 -2.77 4.12 -9.57
CA PHE A 86 -3.99 4.92 -9.53
C PHE A 86 -4.70 4.78 -8.19
N MET A 87 -5.40 5.84 -7.80
CA MET A 87 -6.30 5.88 -6.64
C MET A 87 -7.74 6.09 -7.05
N LEU A 88 -8.67 5.56 -6.27
CA LEU A 88 -10.11 5.78 -6.43
C LEU A 88 -10.56 7.07 -5.72
N LEU A 89 -11.26 7.95 -6.44
CA LEU A 89 -11.68 9.26 -5.92
C LEU A 89 -13.19 9.39 -5.70
N ARG A 90 -13.99 8.63 -6.45
CA ARG A 90 -15.45 8.79 -6.48
C ARG A 90 -16.14 7.60 -7.12
N THR A 91 -17.38 7.33 -6.73
CA THR A 91 -18.24 6.33 -7.36
C THR A 91 -19.54 6.98 -7.82
N ALA A 92 -20.00 6.63 -9.03
CA ALA A 92 -21.26 7.04 -9.60
C ALA A 92 -22.08 5.81 -10.00
N ILE A 93 -23.35 5.79 -9.61
CA ILE A 93 -24.34 4.79 -9.99
C ILE A 93 -25.28 5.45 -10.98
N LEU A 94 -25.40 4.86 -12.17
CA LEU A 94 -26.33 5.32 -13.20
C LEU A 94 -27.72 4.70 -13.00
N SER A 95 -28.74 5.31 -13.61
CA SER A 95 -30.14 4.85 -13.56
C SER A 95 -30.35 3.41 -14.05
N ASN A 96 -29.49 2.91 -14.94
CA ASN A 96 -29.51 1.53 -15.41
C ASN A 96 -28.72 0.55 -14.50
N GLY A 97 -28.27 1.01 -13.33
CA GLY A 97 -27.51 0.20 -12.36
C GLY A 97 -26.02 0.05 -12.69
N ASN A 98 -25.52 0.64 -13.78
CA ASN A 98 -24.09 0.64 -14.06
C ASN A 98 -23.32 1.50 -13.05
N ILE A 99 -22.14 1.04 -12.67
CA ILE A 99 -21.28 1.70 -11.71
C ILE A 99 -20.00 2.15 -12.41
N TYR A 100 -19.66 3.43 -12.21
CA TYR A 100 -18.44 4.05 -12.70
C TYR A 100 -17.64 4.60 -11.53
N ASN A 101 -16.34 4.30 -11.51
CA ASN A 101 -15.41 4.87 -10.56
C ASN A 101 -14.56 5.93 -11.22
N LYS A 102 -14.39 7.07 -10.54
CA LYS A 102 -13.42 8.09 -10.90
C LYS A 102 -12.08 7.71 -10.29
N VAL A 103 -11.04 7.68 -11.11
CA VAL A 103 -9.67 7.34 -10.70
C VAL A 103 -8.71 8.44 -11.12
N ARG A 104 -7.58 8.53 -10.43
CA ARG A 104 -6.48 9.44 -10.78
C ARG A 104 -5.12 8.77 -10.58
N SER A 105 -4.17 9.01 -11.48
CA SER A 105 -2.78 8.56 -11.33
C SER A 105 -2.09 9.25 -10.16
N PHE A 106 -1.08 8.62 -9.57
CA PHE A 106 -0.38 9.18 -8.41
C PHE A 106 0.37 10.48 -8.75
N ASP A 107 0.82 10.64 -9.99
CA ASP A 107 1.40 11.89 -10.51
C ASP A 107 0.35 12.97 -10.87
N ASN A 108 -0.94 12.70 -10.64
CA ASN A 108 -2.07 13.58 -10.96
C ASN A 108 -2.30 13.89 -12.45
N ASN A 109 -1.49 13.36 -13.37
CA ASN A 109 -1.55 13.67 -14.80
C ASN A 109 -2.76 13.06 -15.51
N ILE A 110 -3.32 11.99 -14.97
CA ILE A 110 -4.43 11.25 -15.60
C ILE A 110 -5.57 11.15 -14.63
N THR A 111 -6.74 11.61 -15.04
CA THR A 111 -7.99 11.47 -14.29
C THR A 111 -9.11 11.05 -15.24
N GLY A 112 -9.97 10.14 -14.80
CA GLY A 112 -11.16 9.81 -15.59
C GLY A 112 -12.10 8.84 -14.87
N TRP A 113 -13.15 8.43 -15.57
CA TRP A 113 -14.18 7.53 -15.12
C TRP A 113 -14.11 6.22 -15.88
N ILE A 114 -14.19 5.10 -15.16
CA ILE A 114 -14.13 3.77 -15.73
C ILE A 114 -15.27 2.91 -15.20
N TYR A 115 -15.88 2.13 -16.10
CA TYR A 115 -16.92 1.18 -15.72
C TYR A 115 -16.35 0.13 -14.77
N SER A 116 -16.97 -0.06 -13.62
CA SER A 116 -16.49 -0.94 -12.55
C SER A 116 -17.40 -2.14 -12.29
N GLY A 117 -18.64 -2.12 -12.75
CA GLY A 117 -19.59 -3.21 -12.58
C GLY A 117 -21.04 -2.73 -12.57
N LYS A 118 -21.95 -3.53 -12.01
CA LYS A 118 -23.35 -3.16 -11.80
C LYS A 118 -23.71 -3.27 -10.31
N THR A 119 -24.77 -2.60 -9.89
CA THR A 119 -25.32 -2.70 -8.52
C THR A 119 -25.71 -4.12 -8.11
N LYS A 120 -26.00 -5.01 -9.07
CA LYS A 120 -26.28 -6.44 -8.83
C LYS A 120 -25.03 -7.33 -8.80
N SER A 121 -23.83 -6.77 -8.97
CA SER A 121 -22.57 -7.53 -8.93
C SER A 121 -22.17 -7.80 -7.47
N TYR A 122 -21.39 -8.86 -7.22
CA TYR A 122 -20.81 -9.10 -5.90
C TYR A 122 -19.82 -7.99 -5.57
N GLN A 123 -19.93 -7.39 -4.39
CA GLN A 123 -19.13 -6.25 -3.98
C GLN A 123 -18.17 -6.65 -2.85
N PHE A 124 -16.90 -6.26 -2.98
CA PHE A 124 -15.91 -6.33 -1.91
C PHE A 124 -15.18 -5.00 -1.85
N GLY A 125 -15.39 -4.25 -0.75
CA GLY A 125 -14.99 -2.85 -0.67
C GLY A 125 -15.58 -2.02 -1.82
N PRO A 126 -14.76 -1.22 -2.54
CA PRO A 126 -15.23 -0.42 -3.68
C PRO A 126 -15.19 -1.18 -5.03
N PHE A 127 -14.83 -2.46 -5.02
CA PHE A 127 -14.67 -3.28 -6.22
C PHE A 127 -15.85 -4.22 -6.43
N TYR A 128 -16.12 -4.54 -7.70
CA TYR A 128 -17.25 -5.37 -8.10
C TYR A 128 -16.79 -6.58 -8.92
N TYR A 129 -17.40 -7.72 -8.66
CA TYR A 129 -17.01 -9.04 -9.15
C TYR A 129 -18.20 -9.79 -9.73
N LYS A 130 -17.91 -10.70 -10.65
CA LYS A 130 -18.91 -11.61 -11.25
C LYS A 130 -19.22 -12.80 -10.36
N ASP A 131 -18.35 -13.09 -9.39
CA ASP A 131 -18.42 -14.25 -8.50
C ASP A 131 -18.25 -13.84 -7.03
N LYS A 132 -18.85 -14.63 -6.13
CA LYS A 132 -18.77 -14.44 -4.68
C LYS A 132 -17.36 -14.64 -4.11
N LYS A 133 -16.46 -15.32 -4.85
CA LYS A 133 -15.06 -15.54 -4.44
C LYS A 133 -14.15 -14.33 -4.76
N HIS A 134 -14.68 -13.28 -5.39
CA HIS A 134 -13.96 -12.07 -5.75
C HIS A 134 -12.75 -12.30 -6.66
N THR A 135 -12.83 -13.28 -7.55
CA THR A 135 -11.72 -13.66 -8.45
C THR A 135 -11.85 -13.06 -9.85
N ARG A 136 -13.07 -12.70 -10.28
CA ARG A 136 -13.35 -12.21 -11.63
C ARG A 136 -13.94 -10.80 -11.59
N PRO A 137 -13.11 -9.75 -11.75
CA PRO A 137 -13.59 -8.38 -11.79
C PRO A 137 -14.72 -8.18 -12.82
N ALA A 138 -15.80 -7.52 -12.40
CA ALA A 138 -16.98 -7.25 -13.23
C ALA A 138 -16.73 -6.10 -14.22
N GLY A 139 -15.80 -5.20 -13.90
CA GLY A 139 -15.46 -4.04 -14.72
C GLY A 139 -13.96 -3.88 -14.97
N GLY A 140 -13.56 -2.63 -15.20
CA GLY A 140 -12.22 -2.21 -15.59
C GLY A 140 -11.20 -2.08 -14.45
N LEU A 141 -11.61 -2.29 -13.19
CA LEU A 141 -10.75 -2.10 -12.01
C LEU A 141 -10.61 -3.37 -11.18
N ALA A 142 -9.46 -3.51 -10.56
CA ALA A 142 -9.17 -4.45 -9.48
C ALA A 142 -8.38 -3.74 -8.36
N GLU A 143 -8.35 -4.33 -7.17
CA GLU A 143 -7.50 -3.85 -6.07
C GLU A 143 -6.03 -3.90 -6.47
N PHE A 144 -5.27 -2.92 -6.00
CA PHE A 144 -3.82 -2.90 -6.15
C PHE A 144 -3.14 -2.60 -4.82
N ARG A 145 -2.17 -3.42 -4.44
CA ARG A 145 -1.30 -3.16 -3.29
C ARG A 145 0.02 -2.61 -3.81
N THR A 146 0.40 -1.42 -3.35
CA THR A 146 1.66 -0.78 -3.74
C THR A 146 2.86 -1.35 -3.01
N LEU A 147 2.63 -1.97 -1.84
CA LEU A 147 3.63 -2.66 -1.05
C LEU A 147 3.23 -4.12 -0.84
N LEU A 148 4.19 -5.01 -1.04
CA LEU A 148 4.08 -6.44 -0.78
C LEU A 148 4.95 -6.78 0.43
N LYS A 149 4.48 -7.68 1.28
CA LYS A 149 5.29 -8.15 2.41
C LYS A 149 6.52 -8.89 1.87
N SER A 150 7.69 -8.55 2.40
CA SER A 150 8.93 -9.28 2.14
C SER A 150 9.34 -9.98 3.43
N PRO A 151 9.74 -11.27 3.38
CA PRO A 151 10.30 -11.92 4.55
C PRO A 151 11.61 -11.24 4.98
N LEU A 152 11.89 -11.30 6.29
CA LEU A 152 13.20 -10.98 6.86
C LEU A 152 14.10 -12.21 6.85
N THR A 153 15.37 -12.01 6.56
CA THR A 153 16.42 -13.01 6.72
C THR A 153 16.71 -13.27 8.19
N ALA A 154 17.36 -14.39 8.51
CA ALA A 154 17.80 -14.68 9.88
C ALA A 154 18.72 -13.58 10.43
N ALA A 155 19.63 -13.08 9.59
CA ALA A 155 20.57 -12.03 9.96
C ALA A 155 19.85 -10.70 10.28
N GLU A 156 18.84 -10.32 9.48
CA GLU A 156 18.07 -9.09 9.72
C GLU A 156 17.31 -9.12 11.04
N LYS A 157 16.82 -10.30 11.44
CA LYS A 157 16.13 -10.48 12.74
C LYS A 157 17.08 -10.44 13.93
N SER A 158 18.34 -10.85 13.76
CA SER A 158 19.25 -11.16 14.87
C SER A 158 20.40 -10.17 15.05
N ASN A 159 20.55 -9.16 14.19
CA ASN A 159 21.68 -8.23 14.24
C ASN A 159 21.24 -6.79 14.49
N PHE A 160 22.24 -5.99 14.87
CA PHE A 160 22.13 -4.55 15.02
C PHE A 160 22.76 -3.85 13.83
N TYR A 161 22.23 -2.68 13.50
CA TYR A 161 22.58 -1.96 12.30
C TYR A 161 22.85 -0.49 12.60
N GLU A 162 23.63 0.17 11.76
CA GLU A 162 23.77 1.61 11.72
C GLU A 162 23.58 2.09 10.27
N LEU A 163 23.40 3.41 10.07
CA LEU A 163 23.27 3.96 8.73
C LEU A 163 24.55 3.71 7.93
N ALA A 164 24.42 3.17 6.72
CA ALA A 164 25.57 2.94 5.85
C ALA A 164 26.10 4.25 5.26
N LYS A 165 25.20 5.19 4.98
CA LYS A 165 25.50 6.46 4.26
C LYS A 165 24.74 7.63 4.89
N PRO A 166 25.00 7.99 6.17
CA PRO A 166 24.40 9.19 6.75
C PRO A 166 24.73 10.42 5.88
N GLY A 167 23.86 11.43 5.90
CA GLY A 167 24.03 12.63 5.08
C GLY A 167 22.73 13.36 4.76
N THR A 168 22.80 14.24 3.76
CA THR A 168 21.71 15.13 3.35
C THR A 168 20.85 14.58 2.22
N ALA A 169 21.28 13.50 1.56
CA ALA A 169 20.62 12.93 0.39
C ALA A 169 19.19 12.43 0.69
N ASN A 170 18.30 12.56 -0.30
CA ASN A 170 16.94 12.06 -0.28
C ASN A 170 16.79 10.87 -1.24
N ASP A 171 17.61 9.85 -1.06
CA ASP A 171 17.83 8.76 -2.02
C ASP A 171 17.28 7.39 -1.56
N GLY A 172 16.69 7.33 -0.35
CA GLY A 172 16.23 6.10 0.28
C GLY A 172 17.30 5.39 1.11
N TYR A 173 18.57 5.80 1.03
CA TYR A 173 19.71 5.14 1.70
C TYR A 173 20.26 5.96 2.86
N SER A 174 20.16 7.29 2.80
CA SER A 174 20.75 8.16 3.82
C SER A 174 19.86 8.45 5.02
N LYS A 175 18.53 8.32 4.88
CA LYS A 175 17.55 8.72 5.90
C LYS A 175 16.48 7.66 6.07
N VAL A 176 15.69 7.80 7.14
CA VAL A 176 14.52 6.96 7.42
C VAL A 176 13.25 7.72 7.06
N TYR A 177 12.31 7.06 6.39
CA TYR A 177 11.12 7.67 5.80
C TYR A 177 9.81 7.08 6.35
N SER A 178 8.71 7.82 6.29
CA SER A 178 7.40 7.34 6.74
C SER A 178 6.86 6.18 5.91
N ILE A 179 7.17 6.17 4.62
CA ILE A 179 6.81 5.13 3.65
C ILE A 179 7.92 5.02 2.59
N PRO A 180 8.00 3.90 1.86
CA PRO A 180 8.83 3.77 0.66
C PRO A 180 8.50 4.82 -0.41
N PHE A 181 9.41 4.99 -1.37
CA PHE A 181 9.22 5.95 -2.45
C PHE A 181 8.19 5.47 -3.47
N ASN A 182 7.46 6.40 -4.07
CA ASN A 182 6.53 6.16 -5.19
C ASN A 182 5.40 5.13 -4.92
N VAL A 183 5.05 4.88 -3.67
CA VAL A 183 3.96 3.95 -3.28
C VAL A 183 2.65 4.63 -2.85
N SER A 184 2.59 5.96 -2.94
CA SER A 184 1.39 6.76 -2.64
C SER A 184 1.24 7.98 -3.57
N PRO A 185 0.03 8.58 -3.66
CA PRO A 185 -0.21 9.76 -4.49
C PRO A 185 0.60 11.00 -4.08
N LEU A 186 1.03 11.79 -5.07
CA LEU A 186 1.60 13.12 -4.84
C LEU A 186 0.53 14.02 -4.21
N GLY A 187 0.78 14.47 -2.97
CA GLY A 187 -0.14 15.33 -2.20
C GLY A 187 -0.86 14.64 -1.03
N LEU A 188 -0.71 13.32 -0.83
CA LEU A 188 -1.13 12.62 0.40
C LEU A 188 0.02 12.40 1.39
N GLY A 189 1.01 13.27 1.36
CA GLY A 189 2.13 13.27 2.30
C GLY A 189 3.42 12.64 1.78
N GLY A 190 3.39 11.86 0.70
CA GLY A 190 4.61 11.25 0.13
C GLY A 190 5.49 10.53 1.19
N PRO A 191 6.73 10.17 0.87
CA PRO A 191 7.71 9.79 1.88
C PRO A 191 8.12 11.03 2.68
N LEU A 192 7.69 11.12 3.93
CA LEU A 192 8.19 12.13 4.87
C LEU A 192 9.46 11.62 5.54
N ILE A 193 10.39 12.50 5.87
CA ILE A 193 11.58 12.12 6.63
C ILE A 193 11.15 11.94 8.09
N ASN A 194 11.28 10.71 8.60
CA ASN A 194 10.92 10.29 9.96
C ASN A 194 12.14 10.37 10.89
N MET A 195 12.80 11.52 10.87
CA MET A 195 13.95 11.81 11.73
C MET A 195 13.75 13.20 12.34
N PRO A 196 14.23 13.46 13.58
CA PRO A 196 14.06 14.77 14.21
C PRO A 196 14.70 15.90 13.40
N ASP A 197 15.92 15.69 12.89
CA ASP A 197 16.54 16.55 11.89
C ASP A 197 16.17 16.03 10.49
N LYS A 198 15.30 16.77 9.79
CA LYS A 198 14.83 16.40 8.45
C LYS A 198 15.87 16.69 7.36
N ASN A 199 16.84 17.55 7.63
CA ASN A 199 17.78 18.02 6.62
C ASN A 199 18.97 17.07 6.47
N SER A 200 19.43 16.48 7.58
CA SER A 200 20.59 15.59 7.59
C SER A 200 20.47 14.48 8.62
N SER A 201 20.97 13.30 8.28
CA SER A 201 21.09 12.17 9.21
C SER A 201 22.46 12.04 9.88
N GLU A 202 23.40 12.96 9.64
CA GLU A 202 24.77 12.90 10.18
C GLU A 202 24.84 12.77 11.70
N LYS A 203 23.94 13.47 12.41
CA LYS A 203 23.84 13.42 13.87
C LYS A 203 23.47 12.02 14.41
N TYR A 204 22.96 11.15 13.54
CA TYR A 204 22.48 9.81 13.86
C TYR A 204 23.38 8.70 13.32
N LYS A 205 24.57 9.03 12.80
CA LYS A 205 25.50 8.02 12.23
C LYS A 205 25.87 6.89 13.19
N ASN A 206 25.87 7.17 14.49
CA ASN A 206 26.20 6.21 15.55
C ASN A 206 24.96 5.60 16.22
N TYR A 207 23.76 5.88 15.72
CA TYR A 207 22.54 5.29 16.26
C TYR A 207 22.46 3.82 15.88
N ILE A 208 21.96 3.02 16.82
CA ILE A 208 21.71 1.61 16.61
C ILE A 208 20.28 1.44 16.12
N PHE A 209 20.12 0.76 15.00
CA PHE A 209 18.86 0.39 14.41
C PHE A 209 18.65 -1.11 14.48
N VAL A 210 17.38 -1.47 14.58
CA VAL A 210 16.89 -2.83 14.46
C VAL A 210 15.90 -2.90 13.31
N ILE A 211 15.89 -4.01 12.59
CA ILE A 211 14.95 -4.25 11.50
C ILE A 211 13.71 -4.94 12.09
N THR A 212 12.53 -4.41 11.76
CA THR A 212 11.24 -4.87 12.31
C THR A 212 10.30 -5.43 11.26
N ASP A 213 10.48 -5.11 9.99
CA ASP A 213 9.76 -5.74 8.88
C ASP A 213 10.49 -5.43 7.56
N ALA A 214 10.05 -6.04 6.47
CA ALA A 214 10.46 -5.66 5.14
C ALA A 214 9.27 -5.67 4.17
N VAL A 215 9.34 -4.78 3.19
CA VAL A 215 8.36 -4.68 2.11
C VAL A 215 9.06 -4.52 0.77
N THR A 216 8.39 -4.95 -0.29
CA THR A 216 8.80 -4.74 -1.68
C THR A 216 7.81 -3.84 -2.37
N ASN A 217 8.29 -2.82 -3.08
CA ASN A 217 7.46 -2.00 -3.94
C ASN A 217 6.92 -2.84 -5.10
N ALA A 218 5.60 -2.92 -5.25
CA ALA A 218 4.96 -3.76 -6.26
C ALA A 218 5.25 -3.30 -7.70
N ARG A 219 5.62 -2.03 -7.90
CA ARG A 219 5.95 -1.46 -9.22
C ARG A 219 7.44 -1.51 -9.50
N GLU A 220 8.22 -0.94 -8.60
CA GLU A 220 9.66 -0.72 -8.82
C GLU A 220 10.49 -1.95 -8.44
N GLY A 221 9.95 -2.85 -7.62
CA GLY A 221 10.61 -4.08 -7.19
C GLY A 221 11.69 -3.87 -6.13
N ASP A 222 11.95 -2.64 -5.71
CA ASP A 222 12.91 -2.34 -4.67
C ASP A 222 12.39 -2.75 -3.29
N ARG A 223 13.31 -3.23 -2.46
CA ARG A 223 13.02 -3.69 -1.10
C ARG A 223 13.36 -2.59 -0.10
N TRP A 224 12.49 -2.44 0.90
CA TRP A 224 12.61 -1.48 1.98
C TRP A 224 12.47 -2.19 3.32
N LEU A 225 13.34 -1.83 4.24
CA LEU A 225 13.38 -2.34 5.60
C LEU A 225 12.66 -1.36 6.51
N SER A 226 11.69 -1.84 7.27
CA SER A 226 11.15 -1.10 8.40
C SER A 226 12.13 -1.20 9.56
N VAL A 227 12.50 -0.07 10.14
CA VAL A 227 13.50 0.05 11.20
C VAL A 227 12.99 0.83 12.39
N ALA A 228 13.60 0.59 13.54
CA ALA A 228 13.48 1.44 14.73
C ALA A 228 14.86 1.66 15.36
N SER A 229 15.11 2.87 15.84
CA SER A 229 16.33 3.17 16.62
C SER A 229 16.18 2.69 18.06
N LEU A 230 17.25 2.10 18.60
CA LEU A 230 17.46 1.89 20.03
C LEU A 230 18.16 3.11 20.63
N GLY A 231 18.05 3.30 21.95
CA GLY A 231 18.80 4.37 22.60
C GLY A 231 18.23 5.77 22.42
N ALA A 232 17.12 5.97 21.71
CA ALA A 232 16.56 7.30 21.52
C ALA A 232 15.50 7.63 22.57
N LYS A 233 15.59 8.80 23.20
CA LYS A 233 14.59 9.29 24.16
C LYS A 233 13.36 9.84 23.42
N ASP A 234 12.16 9.43 23.82
CA ASP A 234 10.86 9.99 23.39
C ASP A 234 10.79 10.33 21.88
N ASN A 235 10.52 11.60 21.57
CA ASN A 235 10.39 12.15 20.20
C ASN A 235 11.67 12.07 19.35
N ALA A 236 12.80 11.63 19.91
CA ALA A 236 14.01 11.35 19.14
C ALA A 236 14.05 9.93 18.56
N ARG A 237 13.08 9.07 18.90
CA ARG A 237 12.99 7.72 18.32
C ARG A 237 12.73 7.81 16.82
N ILE A 238 13.68 7.29 16.06
CA ILE A 238 13.60 7.20 14.62
C ILE A 238 12.95 5.86 14.29
N SER A 239 11.85 5.89 13.53
CA SER A 239 11.23 4.68 13.00
C SER A 239 10.56 4.93 11.66
N GLY A 240 10.61 3.93 10.79
CA GLY A 240 10.11 4.05 9.42
C GLY A 240 10.88 3.16 8.47
N TYR A 241 10.92 3.52 7.19
CA TYR A 241 11.48 2.72 6.12
C TYR A 241 12.82 3.30 5.64
N ILE A 242 13.76 2.41 5.38
CA ILE A 242 15.01 2.70 4.69
C ILE A 242 15.19 1.65 3.59
N ARG A 243 15.69 2.04 2.41
CA ARG A 243 15.88 1.10 1.30
C ARG A 243 16.93 0.07 1.69
N ASP A 244 16.75 -1.17 1.25
CA ASP A 244 17.72 -2.24 1.47
C ASP A 244 19.11 -1.82 0.95
N GLY A 245 20.17 -2.07 1.73
CA GLY A 245 21.51 -1.51 1.52
C GLY A 245 21.75 -0.11 2.12
N GLY A 246 20.73 0.53 2.70
CA GLY A 246 20.88 1.79 3.46
C GLY A 246 21.43 1.61 4.87
N LEU A 247 21.53 0.36 5.32
CA LEU A 247 22.07 -0.04 6.62
C LEU A 247 23.34 -0.86 6.43
N LYS A 248 24.26 -0.74 7.39
CA LYS A 248 25.36 -1.67 7.56
C LYS A 248 25.24 -2.37 8.91
N LYS A 249 25.55 -3.66 8.92
CA LYS A 249 25.58 -4.47 10.14
C LYS A 249 26.67 -3.90 11.06
N ILE A 250 26.35 -3.77 12.34
CA ILE A 250 27.33 -3.52 13.40
C ILE A 250 27.96 -4.86 13.77
N ASP A 251 29.29 -4.90 13.82
CA ASP A 251 30.02 -6.09 14.24
C ASP A 251 29.64 -6.50 15.67
N SER A 252 29.66 -7.80 15.92
CA SER A 252 29.40 -8.34 17.25
C SER A 252 30.46 -7.82 18.23
N VAL A 253 30.01 -7.39 19.41
CA VAL A 253 30.88 -6.89 20.47
C VAL A 253 30.94 -7.87 21.64
N SER A 254 32.01 -7.79 22.43
CA SER A 254 32.15 -8.54 23.67
C SER A 254 31.15 -8.03 24.74
N PRO A 255 30.86 -8.82 25.80
CA PRO A 255 30.07 -8.33 26.93
C PRO A 255 30.66 -7.09 27.59
N GLN A 256 31.99 -6.94 27.63
CA GLN A 256 32.63 -5.73 28.18
C GLN A 256 32.41 -4.50 27.30
N ASP A 257 32.22 -4.71 25.99
CA ASP A 257 32.01 -3.64 25.01
C ASP A 257 30.54 -3.32 24.70
N GLY A 258 29.64 -4.17 25.15
CA GLY A 258 28.20 -4.04 24.95
C GLY A 258 27.41 -3.90 26.25
N ILE A 259 26.12 -4.18 26.15
CA ILE A 259 25.21 -4.37 27.27
C ILE A 259 24.63 -5.78 27.13
N THR A 260 24.82 -6.60 28.14
CA THR A 260 24.28 -7.97 28.17
C THR A 260 22.81 -7.91 28.52
N VAL A 261 21.95 -8.45 27.66
CA VAL A 261 20.50 -8.49 27.86
C VAL A 261 20.06 -9.93 27.96
N ASN A 262 19.60 -10.33 29.14
CA ASN A 262 19.06 -11.66 29.41
C ASN A 262 17.54 -11.62 29.29
N TYR A 263 16.97 -12.39 28.36
CA TYR A 263 15.55 -12.68 28.31
C TYR A 263 15.26 -13.85 29.23
N VAL A 264 14.45 -13.60 30.25
CA VAL A 264 14.15 -14.55 31.32
C VAL A 264 12.65 -14.84 31.32
N ASP A 265 12.28 -16.12 31.31
CA ASP A 265 10.91 -16.55 31.51
C ASP A 265 10.43 -16.06 32.88
N TYR A 266 9.37 -15.26 32.91
CA TYR A 266 8.89 -14.67 34.16
C TYR A 266 8.45 -15.71 35.19
N ASN A 267 7.76 -16.75 34.74
CA ASN A 267 7.15 -17.73 35.62
C ASN A 267 8.20 -18.68 36.20
N SER A 268 9.16 -19.10 35.37
CA SER A 268 10.15 -20.11 35.76
C SER A 268 11.49 -19.51 36.19
N GLY A 269 11.72 -18.21 35.98
CA GLY A 269 13.01 -17.55 36.21
C GLY A 269 14.15 -18.05 35.30
N LYS A 270 13.84 -18.83 34.26
CA LYS A 270 14.85 -19.45 33.38
C LYS A 270 15.32 -18.45 32.34
N THR A 271 16.63 -18.27 32.20
CA THR A 271 17.19 -17.54 31.05
C THR A 271 16.92 -18.31 29.76
N LEU A 272 16.14 -17.70 28.87
CA LEU A 272 15.76 -18.26 27.59
C LEU A 272 16.75 -17.89 26.49
N LYS A 273 17.31 -16.68 26.57
CA LYS A 273 18.22 -16.14 25.57
C LYS A 273 19.06 -15.00 26.14
N THR A 274 20.29 -14.88 25.68
CA THR A 274 21.17 -13.75 25.97
C THR A 274 21.56 -13.05 24.68
N VAL A 275 21.49 -11.72 24.67
CA VAL A 275 21.87 -10.88 23.54
C VAL A 275 22.85 -9.82 24.03
N ILE A 276 23.93 -9.59 23.28
CA ILE A 276 24.86 -8.50 23.56
C ILE A 276 24.50 -7.34 22.63
N VAL A 277 23.95 -6.27 23.20
CA VAL A 277 23.62 -5.04 22.47
C VAL A 277 24.89 -4.18 22.39
N PRO A 278 25.33 -3.72 21.20
CA PRO A 278 26.44 -2.78 21.12
C PRO A 278 26.18 -1.52 21.95
N TYR A 279 27.17 -1.03 22.68
CA TYR A 279 27.01 0.19 23.47
C TYR A 279 27.20 1.43 22.60
N ARG A 280 26.17 2.30 22.58
CA ARG A 280 26.23 3.66 22.03
C ARG A 280 25.54 4.59 23.02
N GLN A 281 26.27 5.57 23.54
CA GLN A 281 25.72 6.52 24.48
C GLN A 281 24.59 7.33 23.83
N THR A 282 23.45 7.38 24.51
CA THR A 282 22.31 8.18 24.07
C THR A 282 22.65 9.66 24.19
N PRO A 283 22.43 10.49 23.16
CA PRO A 283 22.66 11.92 23.26
C PRO A 283 21.90 12.54 24.44
N GLY A 284 22.62 13.23 25.32
CA GLY A 284 22.06 13.85 26.52
C GLY A 284 21.85 12.91 27.72
N GLN A 285 22.38 11.69 27.68
CA GLN A 285 22.37 10.75 28.81
C GLN A 285 23.78 10.22 29.11
N THR A 286 23.99 9.67 30.30
CA THR A 286 25.29 9.11 30.72
C THR A 286 25.46 7.63 30.35
N GLY A 287 24.43 7.01 29.81
CA GLY A 287 24.36 5.63 29.35
C GLY A 287 23.46 5.47 28.13
N MET A 288 23.06 4.24 27.84
CA MET A 288 22.17 3.90 26.72
C MET A 288 20.73 3.68 27.21
N ASN A 289 19.76 4.29 26.54
CA ASN A 289 18.35 4.03 26.82
C ASN A 289 17.85 2.76 26.11
N LEU A 290 17.63 1.70 26.88
CA LEU A 290 17.13 0.44 26.33
C LEU A 290 15.61 0.26 26.46
N SER A 291 14.85 1.27 26.92
CA SER A 291 13.40 1.14 27.16
C SER A 291 12.60 0.72 25.91
N THR A 292 13.14 0.89 24.71
CA THR A 292 12.47 0.50 23.45
C THR A 292 12.82 -0.91 22.99
N ILE A 293 13.74 -1.62 23.67
CA ILE A 293 14.21 -2.94 23.28
C ILE A 293 13.12 -4.02 23.37
N TYR A 294 12.05 -3.82 24.15
CA TYR A 294 10.94 -4.78 24.21
C TYR A 294 10.18 -4.92 22.88
N ASN A 295 10.25 -3.90 22.02
CA ASN A 295 9.66 -3.97 20.68
C ASN A 295 10.59 -4.64 19.66
N TYR A 296 11.69 -5.24 20.13
CA TYR A 296 12.72 -5.84 19.28
C TYR A 296 12.43 -7.31 19.01
N GLN A 297 12.65 -7.73 17.77
CA GLN A 297 12.41 -9.08 17.26
C GLN A 297 13.35 -10.17 17.81
N GLN A 298 14.07 -9.90 18.89
CA GLN A 298 14.94 -10.87 19.52
C GLN A 298 14.38 -11.50 20.79
N ILE A 299 13.15 -11.16 21.17
CA ILE A 299 12.37 -11.96 22.11
C ILE A 299 12.34 -13.41 21.60
N PRO A 300 12.57 -14.42 22.46
CA PRO A 300 12.47 -15.83 22.08
C PRO A 300 11.16 -16.17 21.37
N ASP A 301 11.20 -17.06 20.38
CA ASP A 301 9.98 -17.47 19.66
C ASP A 301 8.96 -18.09 20.61
N GLY A 302 7.69 -17.73 20.44
CA GLY A 302 6.61 -18.15 21.35
C GLY A 302 6.51 -17.35 22.65
N TYR A 303 7.33 -16.32 22.82
CA TYR A 303 7.27 -15.40 23.96
C TYR A 303 6.91 -13.98 23.53
N GLU A 304 6.44 -13.18 24.48
CA GLU A 304 6.23 -11.75 24.37
C GLU A 304 6.78 -11.01 25.59
N ALA A 305 7.16 -9.75 25.38
CA ALA A 305 7.45 -8.84 26.48
C ALA A 305 6.11 -8.48 27.15
N GLY A 306 6.07 -8.52 28.48
CA GLY A 306 4.83 -8.51 29.25
C GLY A 306 3.85 -7.38 28.93
N ASP A 307 2.56 -7.72 28.99
CA ASP A 307 1.42 -6.81 28.81
C ASP A 307 1.14 -5.98 30.08
N MET A 308 0.35 -4.91 29.96
CA MET A 308 -0.08 -4.03 31.05
C MET A 308 -0.76 -4.79 32.21
N ASP A 309 -1.29 -5.98 31.95
CA ASP A 309 -1.98 -6.84 32.92
C ASP A 309 -1.06 -7.49 33.97
N HIS A 310 0.26 -7.50 33.74
CA HIS A 310 1.21 -8.23 34.57
C HIS A 310 2.17 -7.35 35.38
N ASP A 311 1.98 -6.03 35.37
CA ASP A 311 2.76 -5.03 36.14
C ASP A 311 4.28 -5.34 36.19
N PHE A 312 4.84 -5.59 35.00
CA PHE A 312 6.24 -5.95 34.87
C PHE A 312 7.14 -4.77 35.23
N THR A 313 7.80 -4.83 36.39
CA THR A 313 9.02 -4.03 36.64
C THR A 313 10.20 -4.66 35.90
N SER A 314 10.09 -4.74 34.58
CA SER A 314 11.24 -5.05 33.74
C SER A 314 12.32 -3.99 34.00
N LYS A 315 13.42 -4.39 34.66
CA LYS A 315 14.53 -3.53 35.08
C LYS A 315 15.42 -3.18 33.88
N ILE A 316 14.85 -2.64 32.81
CA ILE A 316 15.67 -2.11 31.73
C ILE A 316 15.98 -0.66 32.04
N ALA A 317 17.28 -0.41 32.20
CA ALA A 317 17.77 0.92 32.46
C ALA A 317 17.50 1.84 31.26
N THR A 318 16.97 3.03 31.56
CA THR A 318 16.97 4.18 30.66
C THR A 318 18.36 4.82 30.55
N ASN A 319 19.34 4.28 31.27
CA ASN A 319 20.72 4.76 31.34
C ASN A 319 21.69 3.58 31.58
N ALA A 320 21.58 2.53 30.77
CA ALA A 320 22.42 1.34 30.89
C ALA A 320 23.89 1.69 30.62
N ALA A 321 24.78 1.32 31.54
CA ALA A 321 26.22 1.53 31.38
C ALA A 321 26.83 0.47 30.45
N LYS A 322 27.93 0.82 29.79
CA LYS A 322 28.78 -0.13 29.06
C LYS A 322 29.24 -1.25 29.99
N GLY A 323 29.21 -2.50 29.54
CA GLY A 323 29.54 -3.68 30.34
C GLY A 323 28.45 -4.14 31.30
N SER A 324 27.33 -3.41 31.41
CA SER A 324 26.26 -3.77 32.34
C SER A 324 25.44 -4.98 31.86
N THR A 325 24.76 -5.63 32.80
CA THR A 325 23.77 -6.67 32.53
C THR A 325 22.37 -6.16 32.85
N GLN A 326 21.44 -6.39 31.93
CA GLN A 326 20.03 -6.06 32.02
C GLN A 326 19.21 -7.34 31.93
N THR A 327 18.08 -7.39 32.64
CA THR A 327 17.16 -8.53 32.61
C THR A 327 15.81 -8.09 32.08
N VAL A 328 15.32 -8.84 31.10
CA VAL A 328 14.04 -8.64 30.42
C VAL A 328 13.17 -9.84 30.71
N TYR A 329 12.13 -9.65 31.50
CA TYR A 329 11.17 -10.71 31.74
C TYR A 329 10.20 -10.82 30.57
N VAL A 330 9.95 -12.06 30.13
CA VAL A 330 9.03 -12.39 29.04
C VAL A 330 8.07 -13.48 29.47
N VAL A 331 6.87 -13.47 28.89
CA VAL A 331 5.82 -14.46 29.12
C VAL A 331 5.60 -15.27 27.85
N LYS A 332 5.22 -16.54 28.03
CA LYS A 332 4.85 -17.40 26.91
C LYS A 332 3.50 -16.94 26.36
N LYS A 333 3.39 -16.83 25.04
CA LYS A 333 2.16 -16.47 24.32
C LYS A 333 1.07 -17.53 24.43
#